data_AF-A0A0Q6AJW7-F1
#
_entry.id   AF-A0A0Q6AJW7-F1
#
_cell.length_a   1.000
_cell.length_b   1.000
_cell.length_c   1.000
_cell.angle_alpha   90.00
_cell.angle_beta   90.00
_cell.angle_gamma   90.00
#
_symmetry.space_group_name_H-M   'P 1'
#
loop_
_entity.id
_entity.type
_entity.pdbx_description
1 polymer ?
#
loop_
_entity_poly.entity_id
_entity_poly.type
_entity_poly.pdbx_seq_one_letter_code
_entity_poly.pdbx_strand_id
1 'polypeptide(L)'
;MIDRYDWAGGQEALWRFGPADGPVVALALPPFEEANRTRTFAVGLLRALAERGVGSMLPDLPGQGDSLIPTEAASLSDWRAAFAAACATSGRPVIAASIRGGALIDGEADVAGRWQLSPQPGARLVRELHRVAKAAGEADSGEAVAMLSGNRIARPLLDALGAAVPAVTHPVRIVRLGTDPAPADLRIDAAPLWRRAEPGDDRVLAEELAEDLAAWSRACAGI
;
A
#
# COMPACT_ATOMS: atom_id res chain seq x y z
N MET A 1 -17.56 -2.96 5.18
CA MET A 1 -18.12 -4.10 4.42
C MET A 1 -16.97 -4.85 3.79
N ILE A 2 -16.99 -6.18 3.75
CA ILE A 2 -16.06 -6.97 2.94
C ILE A 2 -16.81 -7.36 1.68
N ASP A 3 -16.22 -7.05 0.54
CA ASP A 3 -16.71 -7.25 -0.82
C ASP A 3 -15.61 -7.95 -1.63
N ARG A 4 -15.82 -8.15 -2.93
CA ARG A 4 -14.79 -8.67 -3.84
C ARG A 4 -14.68 -7.81 -5.09
N TYR A 5 -13.51 -7.85 -5.73
CA TYR A 5 -13.31 -7.21 -7.02
C TYR A 5 -12.68 -8.19 -8.00
N ASP A 6 -13.08 -8.08 -9.26
CA ASP A 6 -12.53 -8.88 -10.35
C ASP A 6 -11.34 -8.14 -10.98
N TRP A 7 -10.32 -8.90 -11.36
CA TRP A 7 -9.19 -8.45 -12.15
C TRP A 7 -8.84 -9.54 -13.18
N ALA A 8 -7.93 -9.24 -14.11
CA ALA A 8 -7.66 -10.14 -15.26
C ALA A 8 -7.27 -11.58 -14.85
N GLY A 9 -6.61 -11.76 -13.71
CA GLY A 9 -6.17 -13.07 -13.21
C GLY A 9 -7.06 -13.70 -12.13
N GLY A 10 -8.19 -13.10 -11.76
CA GLY A 10 -9.10 -13.69 -10.78
C GLY A 10 -9.91 -12.68 -9.98
N GLN A 11 -10.21 -13.04 -8.73
CA GLN A 11 -11.05 -12.24 -7.85
C GLN A 11 -10.44 -12.16 -6.45
N GLU A 12 -10.31 -10.94 -5.92
CA GLU A 12 -9.66 -10.68 -4.64
C GLU A 12 -10.61 -10.00 -3.66
N ALA A 13 -10.24 -10.01 -2.37
CA ALA A 13 -11.03 -9.37 -1.32
C ALA A 13 -10.89 -7.84 -1.36
N LEU A 14 -11.99 -7.13 -1.06
CA LEU A 14 -12.05 -5.68 -0.99
C LEU A 14 -12.74 -5.22 0.28
N TRP A 15 -12.02 -4.52 1.14
CA TRP A 15 -12.62 -3.92 2.33
C TRP A 15 -13.06 -2.50 2.02
N ARG A 16 -14.32 -2.17 2.32
CA ARG A 16 -14.91 -0.85 2.09
C ARG A 16 -15.29 -0.18 3.42
N PHE A 17 -15.02 1.11 3.53
CA PHE A 17 -15.32 1.94 4.70
C PHE A 17 -15.97 3.26 4.28
N GLY A 18 -16.79 3.82 5.17
CA GLY A 18 -17.35 5.16 4.98
C GLY A 18 -18.44 5.28 3.91
N PRO A 19 -18.75 6.51 3.48
CA PRO A 19 -19.88 6.80 2.60
C PRO A 19 -19.70 6.34 1.15
N ALA A 20 -20.83 6.16 0.47
CA ALA A 20 -20.91 5.73 -0.92
C ALA A 20 -20.90 6.90 -1.93
N ASP A 21 -20.79 8.14 -1.46
CA ASP A 21 -20.72 9.37 -2.25
C ASP A 21 -19.41 10.16 -2.03
N GLY A 22 -19.10 11.09 -2.94
CA GLY A 22 -17.87 11.90 -2.93
C GLY A 22 -16.65 11.21 -3.56
N PRO A 23 -15.42 11.68 -3.31
CA PRO A 23 -14.20 10.95 -3.70
C PRO A 23 -13.99 9.71 -2.82
N VAL A 24 -13.24 8.73 -3.34
CA VAL A 24 -12.88 7.52 -2.61
C VAL A 24 -11.36 7.36 -2.52
N VAL A 25 -10.87 6.93 -1.36
CA VAL A 25 -9.45 6.61 -1.17
C VAL A 25 -9.23 5.11 -1.35
N ALA A 26 -8.33 4.70 -2.24
CA ALA A 26 -7.87 3.31 -2.35
C ALA A 26 -6.48 3.17 -1.73
N LEU A 27 -6.34 2.37 -0.66
CA LEU A 27 -5.09 2.23 0.09
C LEU A 27 -4.30 0.98 -0.31
N ALA A 28 -3.08 1.18 -0.84
CA ALA A 28 -2.10 0.12 -1.07
C ALA A 28 -1.19 -0.06 0.16
N LEU A 29 -1.27 -1.23 0.79
CA LEU A 29 -0.32 -1.63 1.85
C LEU A 29 1.06 -1.93 1.26
N PRO A 30 2.15 -1.82 2.05
CA PRO A 30 3.42 -2.38 1.66
C PRO A 30 3.31 -3.91 1.56
N PRO A 31 4.03 -4.57 0.64
CA PRO A 31 3.90 -6.01 0.45
C PRO A 31 4.53 -6.82 1.59
N PHE A 32 4.17 -8.12 1.66
CA PHE A 32 4.74 -9.13 2.55
C PHE A 32 4.52 -8.83 4.04
N GLU A 33 5.47 -9.17 4.90
CA GLU A 33 5.39 -8.98 6.36
C GLU A 33 5.14 -7.54 6.81
N GLU A 34 5.46 -6.55 5.97
CA GLU A 34 5.15 -5.15 6.29
C GLU A 34 3.64 -4.86 6.16
N ALA A 35 2.91 -5.57 5.28
CA ALA A 35 1.45 -5.53 5.21
C ALA A 35 0.85 -5.94 6.55
N ASN A 36 1.30 -7.09 7.09
CA ASN A 36 0.82 -7.65 8.35
C ASN A 36 1.02 -6.67 9.52
N ARG A 37 2.20 -6.07 9.60
CA ARG A 37 2.54 -5.10 10.66
C ARG A 37 1.78 -3.79 10.56
N THR A 38 1.35 -3.39 9.36
CA THR A 38 0.66 -2.12 9.11
C THR A 38 -0.87 -2.25 8.98
N ARG A 39 -1.42 -3.47 8.87
CA ARG A 39 -2.86 -3.69 8.60
C ARG A 39 -3.77 -3.09 9.66
N THR A 40 -3.46 -3.28 10.95
CA THR A 40 -4.26 -2.73 12.05
C THR A 40 -4.33 -1.21 11.98
N PHE A 41 -3.19 -0.55 11.86
CA PHE A 41 -3.10 0.90 11.69
C PHE A 41 -3.83 1.39 10.43
N ALA A 42 -3.65 0.71 9.30
CA ALA A 42 -4.33 1.05 8.06
C ALA A 42 -5.85 1.00 8.21
N VAL A 43 -6.39 -0.04 8.85
CA VAL A 43 -7.83 -0.12 9.17
C VAL A 43 -8.27 1.02 10.09
N GLY A 44 -7.44 1.42 11.07
CA GLY A 44 -7.68 2.58 11.91
C GLY A 44 -7.77 3.88 11.12
N LEU A 45 -6.81 4.14 10.23
CA LEU A 45 -6.77 5.28 9.32
C LEU A 45 -8.02 5.33 8.42
N LEU A 46 -8.42 4.20 7.81
CA LEU A 46 -9.59 4.14 6.93
C LEU A 46 -10.92 4.37 7.68
N ARG A 47 -11.00 3.95 8.95
CA ARG A 47 -12.14 4.29 9.83
C ARG A 47 -12.16 5.77 10.19
N ALA A 48 -11.01 6.36 10.50
CA ALA A 48 -10.90 7.79 10.77
C ALA A 48 -11.23 8.65 9.54
N LEU A 49 -10.95 8.17 8.32
CA LEU A 49 -11.42 8.78 7.07
C LEU A 49 -12.95 8.70 6.93
N ALA A 50 -13.54 7.55 7.25
CA ALA A 50 -14.99 7.38 7.22
C ALA A 50 -15.72 8.35 8.15
N GLU A 51 -15.17 8.61 9.35
CA GLU A 51 -15.68 9.61 10.30
C GLU A 51 -15.60 11.04 9.75
N ARG A 52 -14.71 11.30 8.79
CA ARG A 52 -14.56 12.58 8.06
C ARG A 52 -15.36 12.64 6.77
N GLY A 53 -16.28 11.68 6.55
CA GLY A 53 -17.14 11.63 5.38
C GLY A 53 -16.43 11.24 4.09
N VAL A 54 -15.27 10.59 4.16
CA VAL A 54 -14.54 10.11 2.97
C VAL A 54 -14.63 8.59 2.89
N GLY A 55 -15.17 8.09 1.77
CA GLY A 55 -15.22 6.67 1.49
C GLY A 55 -13.82 6.11 1.23
N SER A 56 -13.57 4.86 1.59
CA SER A 56 -12.28 4.23 1.28
C SER A 56 -12.37 2.73 1.00
N MET A 57 -11.32 2.23 0.35
CA MET A 57 -11.14 0.88 -0.13
C MET A 57 -9.76 0.36 0.28
N LEU A 58 -9.71 -0.88 0.75
CA LEU A 58 -8.48 -1.63 1.03
C LEU A 58 -8.55 -2.96 0.28
N PRO A 59 -8.01 -3.03 -0.95
CA PRO A 59 -7.93 -4.27 -1.69
C PRO A 59 -6.81 -5.15 -1.14
N ASP A 60 -7.08 -6.45 -1.00
CA ASP A 60 -5.99 -7.43 -1.01
C ASP A 60 -5.46 -7.56 -2.44
N LEU A 61 -4.19 -7.94 -2.60
CA LEU A 61 -3.53 -8.09 -3.90
C LEU A 61 -3.27 -9.57 -4.20
N PRO A 62 -3.12 -9.95 -5.47
CA PRO A 62 -2.74 -11.31 -5.85
C PRO A 62 -1.52 -11.82 -5.07
N GLY A 63 -1.66 -12.94 -4.36
CA GLY A 63 -0.58 -13.49 -3.54
C GLY A 63 -0.27 -12.74 -2.25
N GLN A 64 -1.18 -11.88 -1.78
CA GLN A 64 -1.11 -11.17 -0.50
C GLN A 64 -2.43 -11.30 0.27
N GLY A 65 -2.39 -11.15 1.60
CA GLY A 65 -3.59 -11.18 2.43
C GLY A 65 -4.35 -12.51 2.31
N ASP A 66 -5.64 -12.44 2.01
CA ASP A 66 -6.52 -13.61 1.85
C ASP A 66 -6.56 -14.18 0.41
N SER A 67 -5.64 -13.75 -0.47
CA SER A 67 -5.55 -14.24 -1.86
C SER A 67 -5.28 -15.74 -1.92
N LEU A 68 -5.97 -16.43 -2.83
CA LEU A 68 -5.76 -17.86 -3.09
C LEU A 68 -4.57 -18.13 -4.02
N ILE A 69 -4.00 -17.08 -4.63
CA ILE A 69 -2.81 -17.20 -5.47
C ILE A 69 -1.59 -17.36 -4.54
N PRO A 70 -0.72 -18.35 -4.75
CA PRO A 70 0.53 -18.43 -3.99
C PRO A 70 1.40 -17.20 -4.24
N THR A 71 2.10 -16.70 -3.21
CA THR A 71 2.97 -15.52 -3.34
C THR A 71 4.03 -15.68 -4.44
N GLU A 72 4.58 -16.90 -4.63
CA GLU A 72 5.55 -17.16 -5.71
C GLU A 72 4.95 -17.13 -7.12
N ALA A 73 3.62 -17.18 -7.25
CA ALA A 73 2.93 -17.11 -8.54
C ALA A 73 2.51 -15.68 -8.92
N ALA A 74 2.62 -14.72 -7.99
CA ALA A 74 2.26 -13.33 -8.25
C ALA A 74 3.39 -12.55 -8.94
N SER A 75 3.01 -11.57 -9.75
CA SER A 75 3.93 -10.60 -10.37
C SER A 75 3.58 -9.16 -10.00
N LEU A 76 4.53 -8.24 -10.18
CA LEU A 76 4.27 -6.81 -9.96
C LEU A 76 3.23 -6.27 -10.94
N SER A 77 3.19 -6.79 -12.17
CA SER A 77 2.14 -6.46 -13.14
C SER A 77 0.77 -6.91 -12.66
N ASP A 78 0.65 -8.09 -12.04
CA ASP A 78 -0.62 -8.55 -11.48
C ASP A 78 -1.08 -7.62 -10.35
N TRP A 79 -0.16 -7.18 -9.48
CA TRP A 79 -0.49 -6.24 -8.41
C TRP A 79 -0.99 -4.90 -8.94
N ARG A 80 -0.33 -4.35 -9.97
CA ARG A 80 -0.73 -3.07 -10.57
C ARG A 80 -2.07 -3.19 -11.29
N ALA A 81 -2.27 -4.25 -12.06
CA ALA A 81 -3.53 -4.51 -12.74
C ALA A 81 -4.68 -4.73 -11.76
N ALA A 82 -4.46 -5.50 -10.69
CA ALA A 82 -5.46 -5.75 -9.66
C ALA A 82 -5.82 -4.47 -8.89
N PHE A 83 -4.83 -3.67 -8.49
CA PHE A 83 -5.10 -2.40 -7.82
C PHE A 83 -5.85 -1.41 -8.72
N ALA A 84 -5.48 -1.33 -10.00
CA ALA A 84 -6.21 -0.53 -10.99
C ALA A 84 -7.67 -1.00 -11.15
N ALA A 85 -7.89 -2.32 -11.23
CA ALA A 85 -9.23 -2.89 -11.30
C ALA A 85 -10.06 -2.58 -10.04
N ALA A 86 -9.47 -2.68 -8.84
CA ALA A 86 -10.11 -2.29 -7.60
C ALA A 86 -10.53 -0.81 -7.61
N CYS A 87 -9.67 0.09 -8.08
CA CYS A 87 -9.98 1.51 -8.24
C CYS A 87 -11.17 1.73 -9.20
N ALA A 88 -11.19 1.02 -10.33
CA ALA A 88 -12.24 1.12 -11.34
C ALA A 88 -13.63 0.69 -10.81
N THR A 89 -13.71 -0.17 -9.79
CA THR A 89 -15.00 -0.55 -9.18
C THR A 89 -15.75 0.62 -8.55
N SER A 90 -15.08 1.74 -8.26
CA SER A 90 -15.70 2.85 -7.54
C SER A 90 -16.68 3.67 -8.38
N GLY A 91 -16.46 3.76 -9.70
CA GLY A 91 -17.18 4.69 -10.59
C GLY A 91 -17.08 6.17 -10.17
N ARG A 92 -16.13 6.51 -9.30
CA ARG A 92 -15.98 7.81 -8.62
C ARG A 92 -14.53 8.28 -8.72
N PRO A 93 -14.22 9.57 -8.51
CA PRO A 93 -12.83 10.02 -8.40
C PRO A 93 -12.09 9.25 -7.31
N VAL A 94 -11.02 8.55 -7.69
CA VAL A 94 -10.19 7.76 -6.77
C VAL A 94 -8.92 8.52 -6.42
N ILE A 95 -8.54 8.51 -5.14
CA ILE A 95 -7.21 8.90 -4.69
C ILE A 95 -6.48 7.62 -4.29
N ALA A 96 -5.35 7.35 -4.94
CA ALA A 96 -4.45 6.28 -4.51
C ALA A 96 -3.69 6.73 -3.28
N ALA A 97 -3.97 6.11 -2.14
CA ALA A 97 -3.15 6.21 -0.95
C ALA A 97 -2.19 5.01 -0.88
N SER A 98 -0.97 5.22 -0.38
CA SER A 98 -0.02 4.13 -0.19
C SER A 98 0.83 4.32 1.04
N ILE A 99 1.29 3.20 1.61
CA ILE A 99 2.27 3.18 2.68
C ILE A 99 3.53 2.50 2.15
N ARG A 100 4.69 3.17 2.25
CA ARG A 100 6.00 2.59 1.97
C ARG A 100 6.10 1.97 0.57
N GLY A 101 6.29 0.65 0.49
CA GLY A 101 6.38 -0.11 -0.76
C GLY A 101 5.06 -0.20 -1.53
N GLY A 102 3.93 0.11 -0.89
CA GLY A 102 2.63 0.22 -1.56
C GLY A 102 2.63 1.27 -2.68
N ALA A 103 3.53 2.27 -2.61
CA ALA A 103 3.69 3.30 -3.62
C ALA A 103 4.22 2.78 -4.97
N LEU A 104 4.61 1.50 -5.06
CA LEU A 104 5.07 0.86 -6.29
C LEU A 104 3.92 0.24 -7.12
N ILE A 105 2.71 0.20 -6.54
CA ILE A 105 1.57 -0.63 -6.96
C ILE A 105 0.52 0.19 -7.71
N ASP A 106 0.41 1.48 -7.43
CA ASP A 106 -0.67 2.34 -7.90
C ASP A 106 -0.45 2.92 -9.31
N GLY A 107 0.67 2.59 -9.97
CA GLY A 107 1.13 3.24 -11.20
C GLY A 107 0.23 3.07 -12.43
N GLU A 108 -0.58 2.02 -12.50
CA GLU A 108 -1.51 1.74 -13.62
C GLU A 108 -2.95 2.18 -13.32
N ALA A 109 -3.25 2.61 -12.10
CA ALA A 109 -4.58 3.05 -11.71
C ALA A 109 -4.89 4.45 -12.26
N ASP A 110 -6.09 4.59 -12.84
CA ASP A 110 -6.68 5.89 -13.19
C ASP A 110 -7.19 6.58 -11.92
N VAL A 111 -6.49 7.63 -11.49
CA VAL A 111 -6.69 8.29 -10.20
C VAL A 111 -6.61 9.80 -10.33
N ALA A 112 -7.38 10.51 -9.50
CA ALA A 112 -7.38 11.97 -9.45
C ALA A 112 -6.11 12.53 -8.76
N GLY A 113 -5.47 11.75 -7.91
CA GLY A 113 -4.25 12.13 -7.20
C GLY A 113 -3.67 10.99 -6.37
N ARG A 114 -2.45 11.21 -5.88
CA ARG A 114 -1.70 10.22 -5.08
C ARG A 114 -1.32 10.80 -3.73
N TRP A 115 -1.45 9.99 -2.70
CA TRP A 115 -1.01 10.29 -1.35
C TRP A 115 -0.09 9.17 -0.87
N GLN A 116 1.12 9.51 -0.47
CA GLN A 116 2.17 8.53 -0.22
C GLN A 116 2.77 8.74 1.17
N LEU A 117 2.52 7.79 2.08
CA LEU A 117 3.13 7.76 3.40
C LEU A 117 4.49 7.08 3.34
N SER A 118 5.55 7.87 3.46
CA SER A 118 6.94 7.45 3.48
C SER A 118 7.31 6.52 2.30
N PRO A 119 7.04 6.93 1.05
CA PRO A 119 7.29 6.11 -0.13
C PRO A 119 8.76 5.73 -0.23
N GLN A 120 9.00 4.52 -0.74
CA GLN A 120 10.35 4.01 -0.98
C GLN A 120 10.50 3.40 -2.38
N PRO A 121 11.69 3.53 -3.02
CA PRO A 121 11.98 2.80 -4.25
C PRO A 121 12.07 1.30 -3.97
N GLY A 122 11.72 0.49 -4.96
CA GLY A 122 11.70 -0.95 -4.77
C GLY A 122 13.09 -1.57 -4.60
N ALA A 123 14.15 -0.95 -5.12
CA ALA A 123 15.53 -1.30 -4.77
C ALA A 123 15.80 -1.24 -3.24
N ARG A 124 15.16 -0.31 -2.52
CA ARG A 124 15.27 -0.25 -1.05
C ARG A 124 14.46 -1.37 -0.39
N LEU A 125 13.24 -1.62 -0.85
CA LEU A 125 12.39 -2.73 -0.38
C LEU A 125 13.13 -4.07 -0.49
N VAL A 126 13.67 -4.39 -1.67
CA VAL A 126 14.38 -5.66 -1.93
C VAL A 126 15.60 -5.81 -1.02
N ARG A 127 16.40 -4.75 -0.85
CA ARG A 127 17.54 -4.78 0.10
C ARG A 127 17.09 -5.02 1.53
N GLU A 128 15.99 -4.42 1.96
CA GLU A 128 15.45 -4.61 3.30
C GLU A 128 14.96 -6.06 3.50
N LEU A 129 14.28 -6.66 2.52
CA LEU A 129 13.86 -8.06 2.54
C LEU A 129 15.06 -9.02 2.70
N HIS A 130 16.09 -8.88 1.87
CA HIS A 130 17.31 -9.69 2.01
C HIS A 130 18.01 -9.50 3.34
N ARG A 131 18.03 -8.28 3.87
CA ARG A 131 18.65 -7.99 5.17
C ARG A 131 17.92 -8.70 6.31
N VAL A 132 16.59 -8.68 6.29
CA VAL A 132 15.77 -9.36 7.31
C VAL A 132 15.91 -10.87 7.19
N ALA A 133 15.82 -11.42 5.98
CA ALA A 133 16.03 -12.85 5.72
C ALA A 133 17.40 -13.34 6.25
N LYS A 134 18.48 -12.62 5.92
CA LYS A 134 19.83 -12.93 6.41
C LYS A 134 19.92 -12.89 7.94
N ALA A 135 19.24 -11.95 8.59
CA ALA A 135 19.22 -11.86 10.05
C ALA A 135 18.45 -13.02 10.70
N ALA A 136 17.47 -13.60 9.98
CA ALA A 136 16.74 -14.80 10.37
C ALA A 136 17.48 -16.11 10.04
N GLY A 137 18.69 -16.04 9.47
CA GLY A 137 19.45 -17.24 9.06
C GLY A 137 18.98 -17.85 7.74
N GLU A 138 18.08 -17.18 7.01
CA GLU A 138 17.69 -17.57 5.67
C GLU A 138 18.77 -17.15 4.68
N ALA A 139 19.17 -18.05 3.80
CA ALA A 139 20.08 -17.77 2.71
C ALA A 139 19.27 -17.72 1.40
N ASP A 140 19.44 -16.65 0.62
CA ASP A 140 19.02 -16.65 -0.77
C ASP A 140 19.90 -17.67 -1.51
N SER A 141 19.33 -18.82 -1.86
CA SER A 141 20.01 -19.91 -2.55
C SER A 141 20.34 -19.57 -4.01
N GLY A 142 19.88 -18.43 -4.53
CA GLY A 142 20.00 -18.06 -5.94
C GLY A 142 19.06 -18.86 -6.84
N GLU A 143 18.11 -19.58 -6.26
CA GLU A 143 17.08 -20.33 -6.96
C GLU A 143 16.04 -19.42 -7.63
N ALA A 144 15.18 -20.01 -8.47
CA ALA A 144 14.09 -19.29 -9.13
C ALA A 144 13.07 -18.70 -8.15
N VAL A 145 12.98 -19.25 -6.93
CA VAL A 145 12.13 -18.77 -5.83
C VAL A 145 13.00 -18.58 -4.61
N ALA A 146 13.04 -17.36 -4.08
CA ALA A 146 13.76 -17.03 -2.86
C ALA A 146 12.83 -17.21 -1.64
N MET A 147 13.37 -17.72 -0.54
CA MET A 147 12.72 -17.66 0.78
C MET A 147 13.18 -16.39 1.49
N LEU A 148 12.29 -15.43 1.67
CA LEU A 148 12.61 -14.14 2.30
C LEU A 148 11.58 -13.80 3.38
N SER A 149 12.02 -13.82 4.64
CA SER A 149 11.18 -13.56 5.81
C SER A 149 9.90 -14.39 5.81
N GLY A 150 10.04 -15.71 5.63
CA GLY A 150 8.91 -16.64 5.54
C GLY A 150 8.07 -16.57 4.25
N ASN A 151 8.40 -15.69 3.30
CA ASN A 151 7.70 -15.58 2.03
C ASN A 151 8.46 -16.30 0.90
N ARG A 152 7.74 -17.07 0.08
CA ARG A 152 8.25 -17.64 -1.17
C ARG A 152 8.04 -16.63 -2.29
N ILE A 153 9.11 -16.01 -2.77
CA ILE A 153 9.04 -14.91 -3.73
C ILE A 153 9.80 -15.31 -4.99
N ALA A 154 9.11 -15.32 -6.13
CA ALA A 154 9.74 -15.60 -7.41
C ALA A 154 10.74 -14.50 -7.78
N ARG A 155 11.88 -14.91 -8.35
CA ARG A 155 12.94 -14.00 -8.77
C ARG A 155 12.48 -12.92 -9.76
N PRO A 156 11.62 -13.20 -10.75
CA PRO A 156 11.06 -12.17 -11.61
C PRO A 156 10.29 -11.07 -10.85
N LEU A 157 9.57 -11.42 -9.78
CA LEU A 157 8.90 -10.44 -8.93
C LEU A 157 9.92 -9.58 -8.16
N LEU A 158 10.98 -10.19 -7.60
CA LEU A 158 12.06 -9.44 -6.93
C LEU A 158 12.78 -8.49 -7.88
N ASP A 159 13.07 -8.93 -9.11
CA ASP A 159 13.75 -8.10 -10.11
C ASP A 159 12.85 -6.93 -10.55
N ALA A 160 11.56 -7.21 -10.82
CA ALA A 160 10.58 -6.19 -11.16
C ALA A 160 10.39 -5.16 -10.03
N LEU A 161 10.29 -5.62 -8.77
CA LEU A 161 10.27 -4.74 -7.60
C LEU A 161 11.56 -3.94 -7.50
N GLY A 162 12.73 -4.57 -7.64
CA GLY A 162 14.03 -3.91 -7.56
C GLY A 162 14.17 -2.74 -8.54
N ALA A 163 13.62 -2.89 -9.74
CA ALA A 163 13.61 -1.85 -10.78
C ALA A 163 12.49 -0.80 -10.60
N ALA A 164 11.47 -1.07 -9.79
CA ALA A 164 10.32 -0.19 -9.65
C ALA A 164 10.63 1.07 -8.83
N VAL A 165 10.05 2.19 -9.29
CA VAL A 165 10.04 3.47 -8.58
C VAL A 165 8.58 3.91 -8.36
N PRO A 166 8.30 4.65 -7.27
CA PRO A 166 6.97 5.19 -7.04
C PRO A 166 6.47 6.05 -8.19
N ALA A 167 5.17 5.97 -8.48
CA ALA A 167 4.57 6.81 -9.49
C ALA A 167 4.65 8.29 -9.09
N VAL A 168 5.03 9.13 -10.05
CA VAL A 168 5.12 10.60 -9.91
C VAL A 168 4.14 11.33 -10.82
N THR A 169 3.22 10.59 -11.45
CA THR A 169 2.16 11.14 -12.29
C THR A 169 0.97 11.57 -11.44
N HIS A 170 0.19 12.56 -11.92
CA HIS A 170 -0.88 13.25 -11.19
C HIS A 170 -0.33 14.11 -10.05
N PRO A 171 -1.16 14.96 -9.40
CA PRO A 171 -0.75 15.59 -8.15
C PRO A 171 -0.34 14.51 -7.14
N VAL A 172 0.82 14.66 -6.53
CA VAL A 172 1.35 13.75 -5.51
C VAL A 172 1.57 14.52 -4.22
N ARG A 173 1.07 13.96 -3.11
CA ARG A 173 1.34 14.41 -1.75
C ARG A 173 2.19 13.37 -1.02
N ILE A 174 3.38 13.75 -0.60
CA ILE A 174 4.32 12.90 0.13
C ILE A 174 4.30 13.30 1.61
N VAL A 175 3.92 12.36 2.47
CA VAL A 175 3.94 12.51 3.93
C VAL A 175 5.05 11.64 4.50
N ARG A 176 5.85 12.16 5.44
CA ARG A 176 6.92 11.39 6.11
C ARG A 176 6.82 11.47 7.63
N LEU A 177 7.28 10.42 8.30
CA LEU A 177 7.26 10.32 9.75
C LEU A 177 8.63 10.56 10.37
N GLY A 178 8.63 11.27 11.50
CA GLY A 178 9.77 11.47 12.39
C GLY A 178 11.00 12.02 11.67
N THR A 179 12.11 11.33 11.83
CA THR A 179 13.43 11.77 11.33
C THR A 179 13.76 11.30 9.92
N ASP A 180 12.77 10.85 9.12
CA ASP A 180 13.03 10.53 7.71
C ASP A 180 13.53 11.79 6.97
N PRO A 181 14.79 11.80 6.50
CA PRO A 181 15.41 13.01 5.95
C PRO A 181 14.99 13.30 4.52
N ALA A 182 14.33 12.36 3.83
CA ALA A 182 13.95 12.54 2.43
C ALA A 182 12.87 13.62 2.25
N PRO A 183 12.79 14.32 1.11
CA PRO A 183 11.77 15.35 0.86
C PRO A 183 10.34 14.86 1.12
N ALA A 184 9.50 15.77 1.63
CA ALA A 184 8.07 15.54 1.87
C ALA A 184 7.32 16.86 1.93
N ASP A 185 6.04 16.84 1.57
CA ASP A 185 5.11 17.98 1.67
C ASP A 185 4.59 18.16 3.10
N LEU A 186 4.54 17.07 3.87
CA LEU A 186 4.19 17.07 5.29
C LEU A 186 5.12 16.15 6.08
N ARG A 187 5.52 16.59 7.28
CA ARG A 187 6.23 15.78 8.27
C ARG A 187 5.44 15.72 9.54
N ILE A 188 5.25 14.51 10.05
CA ILE A 188 4.56 14.26 11.31
C ILE A 188 5.56 13.63 12.28
N ASP A 189 5.66 14.17 13.49
CA ASP A 189 6.55 13.63 14.52
C ASP A 189 5.91 12.39 15.17
N ALA A 190 6.07 11.24 14.52
CA ALA A 190 5.60 9.96 15.00
C ALA A 190 6.60 8.84 14.68
N ALA A 191 6.62 7.81 15.53
CA ALA A 191 7.47 6.65 15.31
C ALA A 191 6.94 5.78 14.16
N PRO A 192 7.79 5.33 13.22
CA PRO A 192 7.35 4.51 12.10
C PRO A 192 6.87 3.13 12.56
N LEU A 193 5.57 2.85 12.40
CA LEU A 193 4.92 1.62 12.84
C LEU A 193 5.49 0.37 12.16
N TRP A 194 5.88 0.48 10.88
CA TRP A 194 6.51 -0.58 10.11
C TRP A 194 7.93 -0.97 10.58
N ARG A 195 8.48 -0.32 11.61
CA ARG A 195 9.72 -0.76 12.26
C ARG A 195 9.49 -1.58 13.53
N ARG A 196 8.24 -1.69 14.00
CA ARG A 196 7.90 -2.50 15.18
C ARG A 196 7.98 -3.99 14.84
N ALA A 197 8.23 -4.81 15.86
CA ALA A 197 8.25 -6.27 15.74
C ALA A 197 6.83 -6.84 15.62
N GLU A 198 5.90 -6.31 16.42
CA GLU A 198 4.50 -6.71 16.43
C GLU A 198 3.61 -5.72 15.67
N PRO A 199 2.46 -6.18 15.13
CA PRO A 199 1.42 -5.29 14.62
C PRO A 199 1.06 -4.23 15.67
N GLY A 200 1.09 -2.97 15.25
CA GLY A 200 0.82 -1.84 16.12
C GLY A 200 -0.34 -0.99 15.62
N ASP A 201 -0.91 -0.21 16.53
CA ASP A 201 -1.79 0.90 16.23
C ASP A 201 -1.16 2.21 16.76
N ASP A 202 -1.63 3.32 16.24
CA ASP A 202 -1.36 4.66 16.72
C ASP A 202 -2.54 5.55 16.31
N ARG A 203 -3.48 5.71 17.25
CA ARG A 203 -4.73 6.42 16.98
C ARG A 203 -4.51 7.89 16.65
N VAL A 204 -3.59 8.54 17.36
CA VAL A 204 -3.29 9.96 17.15
C VAL A 204 -2.73 10.16 15.75
N LEU A 205 -1.76 9.34 15.35
CA LEU A 205 -1.22 9.38 14.00
C LEU A 205 -2.28 9.07 12.93
N ALA A 206 -3.15 8.09 13.18
CA ALA A 206 -4.23 7.74 12.25
C ALA A 206 -5.22 8.90 12.04
N GLU A 207 -5.55 9.65 13.10
CA GLU A 207 -6.43 10.82 13.03
C GLU A 207 -5.80 11.98 12.26
N GLU A 208 -4.52 12.28 12.51
CA GLU A 208 -3.79 13.35 11.83
C GLU A 208 -3.62 13.05 10.33
N LEU A 209 -3.26 11.81 9.98
CA LEU A 209 -3.17 11.38 8.58
C LEU A 209 -4.53 11.32 7.89
N ALA A 210 -5.60 10.94 8.61
CA ALA A 210 -6.95 10.95 8.05
C ALA A 210 -7.41 12.36 7.71
N GLU A 211 -7.06 13.35 8.53
CA GLU A 211 -7.36 14.76 8.24
C GLU A 211 -6.63 15.24 6.98
N ASP A 212 -5.33 14.98 6.90
CA ASP A 212 -4.49 15.34 5.76
C ASP A 212 -4.98 14.68 4.46
N LEU A 213 -5.24 13.37 4.50
CA LEU A 213 -5.69 12.60 3.35
C LEU A 213 -7.12 12.98 2.93
N ALA A 214 -8.02 13.30 3.87
CA ALA A 214 -9.34 13.80 3.55
C ALA A 214 -9.26 15.17 2.83
N ALA A 215 -8.44 16.09 3.33
CA ALA A 215 -8.21 17.38 2.68
C ALA A 215 -7.64 17.22 1.27
N TRP A 216 -6.63 16.34 1.12
CA TRP A 216 -6.04 16.02 -0.17
C TRP A 216 -7.04 15.40 -1.15
N SER A 217 -7.90 14.50 -0.68
CA SER A 217 -8.91 13.84 -1.53
C SER A 217 -9.92 14.82 -2.12
N ARG A 218 -10.34 15.82 -1.32
CA ARG A 218 -11.27 16.86 -1.76
C ARG A 218 -10.61 17.79 -2.78
N ALA A 219 -9.38 18.22 -2.48
CA ALA A 219 -8.59 19.05 -3.38
C ALA A 219 -8.37 18.39 -4.76
N CYS A 220 -8.04 17.09 -4.80
CA CYS A 220 -7.85 16.36 -6.06
C CYS A 220 -9.16 16.18 -6.85
N ALA A 221 -10.29 16.05 -6.15
CA ALA A 221 -11.60 15.92 -6.76
C ALA A 221 -12.23 17.26 -7.16
N GLY A 222 -11.59 18.40 -6.84
CA GLY A 222 -12.10 19.74 -7.16
C GLY A 222 -13.32 20.15 -6.34
N ILE A 223 -13.44 19.65 -5.11
CA ILE A 223 -14.56 19.93 -4.18
C ILE A 223 -14.09 20.51 -2.84
#